data_AF-A0A933CTH9-F1
#
_entry.id   AF-A0A933CTH9-F1
#
_cell.length_a   1.000
_cell.length_b   1.000
_cell.length_c   1.000
_cell.angle_alpha   90.00
_cell.angle_beta   90.00
_cell.angle_gamma   90.00
#
_symmetry.space_group_name_H-M   'P 1'
#
loop_
_entity.id
_entity.type
_entity.pdbx_description
1 polymer ?
#
loop_
_entity_poly.entity_id
_entity_poly.type
_entity_poly.pdbx_seq_one_letter_code
_entity_poly.pdbx_strand_id
1 'polypeptide(L)'
;MTPTAEDFKRELEMILGSSGQEGKRYVDVKAGDLHRRVGGYPGPNNRMPVCCQVMKGRMQKGDEVLDQPPSGQGASLTIRYHLSKPVTDQVPDHPELKINAEIYEQLKEVATRKSTTTYGEIAPLIGLDMTEAADRNRLGNLLGEISTLEHRNGRPLLSVVVVHRDNNMPGNGFFKLARRLGAYTGRDDFEFFIHELKRVHDHWAATKSVETSDPVPVKEGEGIQPTGTTQDAQAERNDRGRWNRFFTYLANVWRAVRGKT
;
A
#
# COMPACT_ATOMS: atom_id res chain seq x y z
N MET A 1 21.29 5.78 28.40
CA MET A 1 21.33 6.66 27.21
C MET A 1 20.40 7.84 27.46
N THR A 2 20.75 9.02 26.96
CA THR A 2 19.92 10.23 27.11
C THR A 2 18.86 10.27 26.01
N PRO A 3 17.57 10.40 26.33
CA PRO A 3 16.50 10.47 25.32
C PRO A 3 16.65 11.63 24.33
N THR A 4 16.47 11.33 23.05
CA THR A 4 16.45 12.32 21.96
C THR A 4 15.04 12.84 21.71
N ALA A 5 14.91 13.92 20.92
CA ALA A 5 13.59 14.41 20.50
C ALA A 5 12.83 13.38 19.66
N GLU A 6 13.56 12.59 18.86
CA GLU A 6 12.97 11.55 18.01
C GLU A 6 12.42 10.39 18.85
N ASP A 7 13.06 10.05 19.97
CA ASP A 7 12.55 9.01 20.87
C ASP A 7 11.20 9.42 21.49
N PHE A 8 11.07 10.68 21.91
CA PHE A 8 9.79 11.21 22.39
C PHE A 8 8.73 11.27 21.30
N LYS A 9 9.11 11.65 20.08
CA LYS A 9 8.19 11.72 18.94
C LYS A 9 7.64 10.34 18.61
N ARG A 10 8.52 9.33 18.53
CA ARG A 10 8.16 7.94 18.25
C ARG A 10 7.22 7.37 19.31
N GLU A 11 7.54 7.54 20.59
CA GLU A 11 6.68 7.05 21.68
C GLU A 11 5.33 7.76 21.70
N LEU A 12 5.32 9.08 21.49
CA LEU A 12 4.07 9.84 21.39
C LEU A 12 3.21 9.33 20.23
N GLU A 13 3.78 9.14 19.05
CA GLU A 13 3.08 8.60 17.88
C GLU A 13 2.53 7.18 18.14
N MET A 14 3.26 6.33 18.85
CA MET A 14 2.76 5.00 19.24
C MET A 14 1.56 5.09 20.18
N ILE A 15 1.59 5.98 21.19
CA ILE A 15 0.45 6.19 22.12
C ILE A 15 -0.78 6.69 21.37
N LEU A 16 -0.61 7.68 20.48
CA LEU A 16 -1.72 8.21 19.67
C LEU A 16 -2.27 7.13 18.74
N GLY A 17 -1.39 6.37 18.08
CA GLY A 17 -1.75 5.29 17.16
C GLY A 17 -2.50 4.15 17.85
N SER A 18 -1.98 3.63 18.96
CA SER A 18 -2.64 2.54 19.71
C SER A 18 -4.00 2.97 20.24
N SER A 19 -4.10 4.18 20.79
CA SER A 19 -5.35 4.74 21.29
C SER A 19 -6.39 4.93 20.16
N GLY A 20 -5.93 5.29 18.96
CA GLY A 20 -6.78 5.39 17.78
C GLY A 20 -7.31 4.03 17.31
N GLN A 21 -6.47 2.98 17.32
CA GLN A 21 -6.88 1.61 17.00
C GLN A 21 -7.86 1.03 18.04
N GLU A 22 -7.75 1.45 19.30
CA GLU A 22 -8.73 1.15 20.36
C GLU A 22 -10.05 1.95 20.20
N GLY A 23 -10.18 2.77 19.16
CA GLY A 23 -11.40 3.50 18.83
C GLY A 23 -11.67 4.71 19.73
N LYS A 24 -10.70 5.14 20.56
CA LYS A 24 -10.81 6.32 21.42
C LYS A 24 -10.96 7.58 20.57
N ARG A 25 -11.79 8.52 21.02
CA ARG A 25 -11.98 9.84 20.37
C ARG A 25 -10.90 10.85 20.75
N TYR A 26 -10.23 10.61 21.86
CA TYR A 26 -9.09 11.41 22.33
C TYR A 26 -8.21 10.55 23.23
N VAL A 27 -6.99 11.03 23.50
CA VAL A 27 -6.10 10.49 24.52
C VAL A 27 -5.40 11.62 25.24
N ASP A 28 -5.37 11.54 26.56
CA ASP A 28 -4.68 12.50 27.42
C ASP A 28 -3.28 11.97 27.70
N VAL A 29 -2.26 12.72 27.26
CA VAL A 29 -0.85 12.33 27.41
C VAL A 29 -0.17 13.30 28.36
N LYS A 30 0.40 12.75 29.44
CA LYS A 30 1.18 13.50 30.43
C LYS A 30 2.67 13.38 30.16
N ALA A 31 3.38 14.50 30.18
CA ALA A 31 4.82 14.58 29.87
C ALA A 31 5.68 13.68 30.77
N GLY A 32 5.33 13.60 32.07
CA GLY A 32 6.02 12.71 33.01
C GLY A 32 5.89 11.22 32.66
N ASP A 33 4.71 10.79 32.20
CA ASP A 33 4.45 9.39 31.80
C ASP A 33 5.13 9.06 30.47
N LEU A 34 5.01 9.95 29.49
CA LEU A 34 5.70 9.83 28.21
C LEU A 34 7.22 9.71 28.41
N HIS A 35 7.80 10.54 29.29
CA HIS A 35 9.23 10.49 29.53
C HIS A 35 9.68 9.25 30.31
N ARG A 36 8.88 8.74 31.25
CA ARG A 36 9.17 7.45 31.91
C ARG A 36 9.18 6.29 30.91
N ARG A 37 8.25 6.29 29.94
CA ARG A 37 8.18 5.27 28.88
C ARG A 37 9.42 5.27 27.99
N VAL A 38 9.88 6.45 27.58
CA VAL A 38 11.12 6.60 26.80
C VAL A 38 12.37 6.27 27.64
N GLY A 39 12.30 6.50 28.95
CA GLY A 39 13.38 6.24 29.91
C GLY A 39 14.21 7.47 30.25
N GLY A 40 15.16 7.32 31.18
CA GLY A 40 16.04 8.41 31.64
C GLY A 40 15.36 9.47 32.52
N TYR A 41 14.14 9.23 33.00
CA TYR A 41 13.42 10.09 33.94
C TYR A 41 12.74 9.27 35.05
N PRO A 42 12.80 9.70 36.32
CA PRO A 42 13.51 10.90 36.82
C PRO A 42 15.05 10.73 36.80
N GLY A 43 15.79 11.82 36.59
CA GLY A 43 17.25 11.79 36.53
C GLY A 43 17.89 13.19 36.38
N PRO A 44 19.21 13.32 36.62
CA PRO A 44 19.90 14.62 36.69
C PRO A 44 20.06 15.33 35.34
N ASN A 45 20.02 14.62 34.21
CA ASN A 45 20.06 15.19 32.86
C ASN A 45 18.72 14.98 32.14
N ASN A 46 17.62 15.29 32.83
CA ASN A 46 16.29 15.07 32.28
C ASN A 46 16.02 16.00 31.10
N ARG A 47 15.42 15.43 30.06
CA ARG A 47 15.14 16.11 28.79
C ARG A 47 13.69 16.59 28.76
N MET A 48 13.14 16.96 29.92
CA MET A 48 11.73 17.34 30.06
C MET A 48 11.35 18.55 29.19
N PRO A 49 12.19 19.60 29.03
CA PRO A 49 11.94 20.67 28.05
C PRO A 49 11.71 20.15 26.63
N VAL A 50 12.55 19.21 26.19
CA VAL A 50 12.47 18.62 24.85
C VAL A 50 11.21 17.76 24.72
N CYS A 51 10.89 16.95 25.73
CA CYS A 51 9.64 16.18 25.78
C CYS A 51 8.41 17.09 25.65
N CYS A 52 8.35 18.18 26.42
CA CYS A 52 7.25 19.15 26.38
C CYS A 52 7.15 19.84 25.01
N GLN A 53 8.28 20.19 24.40
CA GLN A 53 8.31 20.84 23.09
C GLN A 53 7.84 19.90 21.97
N VAL A 54 8.24 18.61 22.02
CA VAL A 54 7.75 17.58 21.09
C VAL A 54 6.24 17.42 21.22
N MET A 55 5.72 17.32 22.45
CA MET A 55 4.29 17.20 22.70
C MET A 55 3.51 18.40 22.13
N LYS A 56 3.91 19.63 22.45
CA LYS A 56 3.25 20.84 21.94
C LYS A 56 3.36 20.96 20.41
N GLY A 57 4.53 20.65 19.84
CA GLY A 57 4.74 20.69 18.39
C GLY A 57 3.91 19.67 17.62
N ARG A 58 3.41 18.62 18.30
CA ARG A 58 2.55 17.60 17.70
C ARG A 58 1.05 17.94 17.74
N MET A 59 0.66 18.96 18.50
CA MET A 59 -0.73 19.39 18.61
C MET A 59 -1.31 19.82 17.25
N GLN A 60 -2.58 19.53 17.04
CA GLN A 60 -3.38 19.91 15.88
C GLN A 60 -4.56 20.80 16.31
N LYS A 61 -5.28 21.36 15.33
CA LYS A 61 -6.50 22.13 15.59
C LYS A 61 -7.54 21.22 16.26
N GLY A 62 -7.92 21.55 17.50
CA GLY A 62 -8.85 20.78 18.30
C GLY A 62 -8.20 20.07 19.49
N ASP A 63 -6.86 19.96 19.54
CA ASP A 63 -6.16 19.46 20.72
C ASP A 63 -6.16 20.50 21.84
N GLU A 64 -6.16 20.03 23.10
CA GLU A 64 -6.31 20.88 24.29
C GLU A 64 -5.17 20.66 25.27
N VAL A 65 -4.63 21.73 25.86
CA VAL A 65 -3.73 21.62 27.02
C VAL A 65 -4.59 21.56 28.28
N LEU A 66 -4.59 20.42 28.97
CA LEU A 66 -5.41 20.19 30.16
C LEU A 66 -4.74 20.68 31.45
N ASP A 67 -3.43 20.49 31.55
CA ASP A 67 -2.62 20.95 32.68
C ASP A 67 -1.27 21.44 32.16
N GLN A 68 -0.76 22.53 32.71
CA GLN A 68 0.53 23.10 32.36
C GLN A 68 1.14 23.83 33.57
N PRO A 69 2.40 23.52 33.93
CA PRO A 69 3.08 24.25 35.00
C PRO A 69 3.28 25.72 34.60
N PRO A 70 3.42 26.67 35.55
CA PRO A 70 3.60 28.09 35.25
C PRO A 70 4.80 28.40 34.34
N SER A 71 5.84 27.57 34.36
CA SER A 71 7.00 27.63 33.48
C SER A 71 6.69 27.29 32.01
N GLY A 72 5.50 26.76 31.72
CA GLY A 72 5.11 26.21 30.43
C GLY A 72 5.73 24.84 30.11
N GLN A 73 6.69 24.36 30.90
CA GLN A 73 7.42 23.10 30.68
C GLN A 73 7.60 22.34 32.00
N GLY A 74 7.30 21.05 32.00
CA GLY A 74 7.46 20.19 33.17
C GLY A 74 6.61 18.92 33.11
N ALA A 75 6.83 18.03 34.07
CA ALA A 75 6.23 16.69 34.08
C ALA A 75 4.71 16.67 34.27
N SER A 76 4.12 17.77 34.75
CA SER A 76 2.67 17.92 34.89
C SER A 76 1.98 18.32 33.58
N LEU A 77 2.72 18.77 32.56
CA LEU A 77 2.14 19.11 31.26
C LEU A 77 1.31 17.93 30.74
N THR A 78 0.02 18.16 30.56
CA THR A 78 -0.94 17.17 30.08
C THR A 78 -1.68 17.75 28.90
N ILE A 79 -1.66 17.03 27.77
CA ILE A 79 -2.30 17.45 26.52
C ILE A 79 -3.30 16.38 26.11
N ARG A 80 -4.53 16.79 25.87
CA ARG A 80 -5.55 16.00 25.20
C ARG A 80 -5.33 16.10 23.70
N TYR A 81 -4.93 14.98 23.11
CA TYR A 81 -4.90 14.83 21.67
C TYR A 81 -6.23 14.26 21.22
N HIS A 82 -7.00 15.04 20.46
CA HIS A 82 -8.19 14.58 19.79
C HIS A 82 -7.79 13.67 18.64
N LEU A 83 -8.05 12.39 18.83
CA LEU A 83 -7.82 11.36 17.84
C LEU A 83 -8.96 11.50 16.84
N SER A 84 -8.75 12.36 15.85
CA SER A 84 -9.69 12.50 14.74
C SER A 84 -9.88 11.12 14.13
N LYS A 85 -11.04 10.52 14.36
CA LYS A 85 -11.52 9.50 13.42
C LYS A 85 -11.64 10.20 12.07
N PRO A 86 -11.28 9.57 10.94
CA PRO A 86 -11.70 10.10 9.66
C PRO A 86 -13.22 10.29 9.73
N VAL A 87 -13.69 11.41 9.20
CA VAL A 87 -15.09 11.80 9.10
C VAL A 87 -15.93 10.60 8.61
N THR A 88 -16.58 9.85 9.51
CA THR A 88 -17.76 9.02 9.22
C THR A 88 -18.47 8.65 10.52
N ASP A 89 -19.48 9.43 10.88
CA ASP A 89 -20.58 9.04 11.76
C ASP A 89 -21.61 8.20 10.95
N GLN A 90 -21.14 7.17 10.27
CA GLN A 90 -21.96 6.14 9.65
C GLN A 90 -21.32 4.78 9.95
N VAL A 91 -22.01 3.94 10.72
CA VAL A 91 -21.62 2.56 11.03
C VAL A 91 -22.74 1.66 10.47
N PRO A 92 -22.44 0.54 9.77
CA PRO A 92 -22.13 -0.71 10.47
C PRO A 92 -20.86 -1.45 10.00
N ASP A 93 -20.21 -2.08 10.99
CA ASP A 93 -19.43 -3.32 10.96
C ASP A 93 -18.67 -3.75 9.69
N HIS A 94 -17.35 -3.52 9.71
CA HIS A 94 -16.20 -4.36 9.28
C HIS A 94 -15.03 -3.47 8.80
N PRO A 95 -13.75 -3.77 9.14
CA PRO A 95 -12.58 -3.00 8.69
C PRO A 95 -12.23 -3.39 7.26
N GLU A 96 -13.13 -3.10 6.32
CA GLU A 96 -12.85 -3.23 4.89
C GLU A 96 -12.07 -2.00 4.44
N LEU A 97 -10.93 -2.22 3.78
CA LEU A 97 -10.31 -1.22 2.94
C LEU A 97 -11.38 -0.73 1.97
N LYS A 98 -11.95 0.47 2.18
CA LYS A 98 -12.86 1.11 1.21
C LYS A 98 -12.04 1.52 -0.01
N ILE A 99 -11.71 0.53 -0.83
CA ILE A 99 -11.20 0.74 -2.16
C ILE A 99 -12.23 1.55 -2.93
N ASN A 100 -11.76 2.52 -3.71
CA ASN A 100 -12.61 3.16 -4.69
C ASN A 100 -13.06 2.11 -5.73
N ALA A 101 -14.32 1.67 -5.62
CA ALA A 101 -14.89 0.61 -6.45
C ALA A 101 -14.82 0.94 -7.94
N GLU A 102 -15.04 2.20 -8.32
CA GLU A 102 -15.00 2.65 -9.70
C GLU A 102 -13.60 2.50 -10.32
N ILE A 103 -12.55 2.95 -9.61
CA ILE A 103 -11.16 2.71 -10.06
C ILE A 103 -10.89 1.22 -10.12
N TYR A 104 -11.30 0.46 -9.10
CA TYR A 104 -10.99 -0.97 -9.03
C TYR A 104 -11.62 -1.76 -10.18
N GLU A 105 -12.90 -1.54 -10.48
CA GLU A 105 -13.56 -2.15 -11.64
C GLU A 105 -12.87 -1.77 -12.95
N GLN A 106 -12.54 -0.48 -13.12
CA GLN A 106 -11.84 -0.02 -14.32
C GLN A 106 -10.48 -0.71 -14.49
N LEU A 107 -9.69 -0.87 -13.42
CA LEU A 107 -8.40 -1.54 -13.50
C LEU A 107 -8.55 -3.03 -13.81
N LYS A 108 -9.56 -3.71 -13.24
CA LYS A 108 -9.87 -5.11 -13.56
C LYS A 108 -10.25 -5.26 -15.03
N GLU A 109 -11.04 -4.35 -15.59
CA GLU A 109 -11.37 -4.37 -17.01
C GLU A 109 -10.12 -4.20 -17.89
N VAL A 110 -9.27 -3.22 -17.57
CA VAL A 110 -8.00 -2.97 -18.28
C VAL A 110 -7.10 -4.20 -18.23
N ALA A 111 -6.97 -4.84 -17.07
CA ALA A 111 -6.22 -6.08 -16.87
C ALA A 111 -6.82 -7.24 -17.66
N THR A 112 -8.14 -7.41 -17.65
CA THR A 112 -8.87 -8.44 -18.40
C THR A 112 -8.68 -8.29 -19.90
N ARG A 113 -8.65 -7.05 -20.40
CA ARG A 113 -8.35 -6.72 -21.80
C ARG A 113 -6.87 -6.89 -22.16
N LYS A 114 -6.02 -7.31 -21.21
CA LYS A 114 -4.56 -7.39 -21.35
C LYS A 114 -3.94 -6.08 -21.88
N SER A 115 -4.45 -4.97 -21.36
CA SER A 115 -4.09 -3.61 -21.77
C SER A 115 -3.50 -2.83 -20.60
N THR A 116 -3.08 -1.60 -20.87
CA THR A 116 -2.71 -0.61 -19.86
C THR A 116 -3.57 0.65 -20.02
N THR A 117 -3.60 1.46 -18.97
CA THR A 117 -4.27 2.75 -18.92
C THR A 117 -3.33 3.78 -18.33
N THR A 118 -3.71 5.06 -18.40
CA THR A 118 -2.86 6.16 -17.97
C THR A 118 -3.46 6.90 -16.79
N TYR A 119 -2.63 7.54 -15.97
CA TYR A 119 -3.11 8.37 -14.87
C TYR A 119 -4.15 9.42 -15.31
N GLY A 120 -3.97 10.01 -16.50
CA GLY A 120 -4.91 10.98 -17.07
C GLY A 120 -6.20 10.39 -17.64
N GLU A 121 -6.29 9.07 -17.85
CA GLU A 121 -7.54 8.39 -18.19
C GLU A 121 -8.31 7.99 -16.91
N ILE A 122 -7.61 7.70 -15.81
CA ILE A 122 -8.22 7.24 -14.54
C ILE A 122 -8.68 8.40 -13.65
N ALA A 123 -7.90 9.48 -13.54
CA ALA A 123 -8.21 10.59 -12.65
C ALA A 123 -9.62 11.20 -12.89
N PRO A 124 -10.05 11.44 -14.15
CA PRO A 124 -11.35 12.06 -14.41
C PRO A 124 -12.54 11.20 -14.00
N LEU A 125 -12.40 9.87 -13.94
CA LEU A 125 -13.49 8.96 -13.55
C LEU A 125 -14.02 9.29 -12.14
N ILE A 126 -13.13 9.73 -11.25
CA ILE A 126 -13.47 10.07 -9.87
C ILE A 126 -13.37 11.58 -9.58
N GLY A 127 -13.43 12.40 -10.64
CA GLY A 127 -13.41 13.85 -10.54
C GLY A 127 -12.10 14.45 -10.03
N LEU A 128 -10.96 13.79 -10.29
CA LEU A 128 -9.63 14.31 -9.94
C LEU A 128 -8.96 15.00 -11.12
N ASP A 129 -8.23 16.08 -10.81
CA ASP A 129 -7.43 16.83 -11.77
C ASP A 129 -5.93 16.49 -11.64
N MET A 130 -5.32 16.01 -12.72
CA MET A 130 -3.89 15.66 -12.73
C MET A 130 -2.95 16.86 -12.69
N THR A 131 -3.44 18.08 -12.94
CA THR A 131 -2.67 19.32 -12.78
C THR A 131 -2.48 19.70 -11.31
N GLU A 132 -3.38 19.24 -10.43
CA GLU A 132 -3.35 19.52 -9.00
C GLU A 132 -2.48 18.52 -8.22
N ALA A 133 -1.55 19.02 -7.40
CA ALA A 133 -0.63 18.18 -6.64
C ALA A 133 -1.35 17.30 -5.60
N ALA A 134 -2.41 17.84 -4.98
CA ALA A 134 -3.22 17.11 -4.00
C ALA A 134 -3.93 15.92 -4.64
N ASP A 135 -4.48 16.11 -5.84
CA ASP A 135 -5.21 15.08 -6.57
C ASP A 135 -4.29 14.00 -7.13
N ARG A 136 -3.09 14.36 -7.61
CA ARG A 136 -2.05 13.38 -7.95
C ARG A 136 -1.69 12.47 -6.78
N ASN A 137 -1.51 13.05 -5.60
CA ASN A 137 -1.21 12.30 -4.39
C ASN A 137 -2.39 11.40 -3.99
N ARG A 138 -3.62 11.93 -4.07
CA ARG A 138 -4.85 11.20 -3.77
C ARG A 138 -5.02 9.98 -4.69
N LEU A 139 -4.86 10.15 -5.99
CA LEU A 139 -4.92 9.04 -6.95
C LEU A 139 -3.84 7.99 -6.65
N GLY A 140 -2.61 8.43 -6.38
CA GLY A 140 -1.52 7.53 -6.00
C GLY A 140 -1.84 6.67 -4.77
N ASN A 141 -2.48 7.27 -3.75
CA ASN A 141 -2.89 6.54 -2.55
C ASN A 141 -3.99 5.50 -2.85
N LEU A 142 -5.02 5.87 -3.62
CA LEU A 142 -6.10 4.94 -4.01
C LEU A 142 -5.56 3.74 -4.81
N LEU A 143 -4.67 3.99 -5.79
CA LEU A 143 -4.01 2.94 -6.54
C LEU A 143 -3.11 2.05 -5.66
N GLY A 144 -2.56 2.62 -4.59
CA GLY A 144 -1.76 1.88 -3.62
C GLY A 144 -2.60 1.00 -2.70
N GLU A 145 -3.77 1.46 -2.27
CA GLU A 145 -4.73 0.70 -1.48
C GLU A 145 -5.24 -0.53 -2.24
N ILE A 146 -5.57 -0.37 -3.52
CA ILE A 146 -5.98 -1.46 -4.41
C ILE A 146 -4.89 -2.55 -4.46
N SER A 147 -3.66 -2.17 -4.80
CA SER A 147 -2.55 -3.14 -4.89
C SER A 147 -2.19 -3.76 -3.54
N THR A 148 -2.40 -3.03 -2.44
CA THR A 148 -2.21 -3.57 -1.09
C THR A 148 -3.26 -4.64 -0.75
N LEU A 149 -4.53 -4.42 -1.11
CA LEU A 149 -5.57 -5.43 -0.93
C LEU A 149 -5.26 -6.69 -1.75
N GLU A 150 -4.93 -6.52 -3.03
CA GLU A 150 -4.60 -7.63 -3.92
C GLU A 150 -3.44 -8.45 -3.36
N HIS A 151 -2.37 -7.78 -2.94
CA HIS A 151 -1.22 -8.44 -2.34
C HIS A 151 -1.57 -9.22 -1.07
N ARG A 152 -2.40 -8.66 -0.19
CA ARG A 152 -2.89 -9.35 1.03
C ARG A 152 -3.67 -10.62 0.70
N ASN A 153 -4.35 -10.63 -0.44
CA ASN A 153 -5.08 -11.80 -0.96
C ASN A 153 -4.18 -12.76 -1.77
N GLY A 154 -2.85 -12.56 -1.75
CA GLY A 154 -1.89 -13.37 -2.51
C GLY A 154 -1.91 -13.11 -4.02
N ARG A 155 -2.56 -12.04 -4.46
CA ARG A 155 -2.73 -11.67 -5.87
C ARG A 155 -1.65 -10.66 -6.31
N PRO A 156 -1.38 -10.56 -7.62
CA PRO A 156 -0.43 -9.57 -8.14
C PRO A 156 -0.95 -8.12 -8.02
N LEU A 157 -0.04 -7.16 -7.99
CA LEU A 157 -0.32 -5.73 -7.75
C LEU A 157 -1.07 -5.11 -8.93
N LEU A 158 -2.40 -5.05 -8.84
CA LEU A 158 -3.27 -4.62 -9.93
C LEU A 158 -2.95 -3.24 -10.51
N SER A 159 -2.51 -2.27 -9.70
CA SER A 159 -2.20 -0.91 -10.19
C SER A 159 -0.98 -0.83 -11.12
N VAL A 160 -0.27 -1.94 -11.37
CA VAL A 160 0.77 -2.05 -12.41
C VAL A 160 0.25 -1.72 -13.81
N VAL A 161 -1.06 -1.86 -14.07
CA VAL A 161 -1.66 -1.54 -15.37
C VAL A 161 -1.74 -0.03 -15.65
N VAL A 162 -1.45 0.81 -14.66
CA VAL A 162 -1.48 2.28 -14.78
C VAL A 162 -0.08 2.81 -15.04
N VAL A 163 0.11 3.47 -16.18
CA VAL A 163 1.41 3.99 -16.65
C VAL A 163 1.36 5.49 -16.97
N HIS A 164 2.53 6.14 -17.04
CA HIS A 164 2.62 7.47 -17.62
C HIS A 164 2.61 7.40 -19.17
N ARG A 165 2.07 8.43 -19.84
CA ARG A 165 1.99 8.49 -21.32
C ARG A 165 3.33 8.65 -22.02
N ASP A 166 4.30 9.27 -21.34
CA ASP A 166 5.60 9.64 -21.90
C ASP A 166 6.57 8.45 -21.92
N ASN A 167 6.63 7.68 -20.83
CA ASN A 167 7.60 6.59 -20.67
C ASN A 167 6.97 5.19 -20.63
N ASN A 168 5.63 5.09 -20.61
CA ASN A 168 4.89 3.83 -20.52
C ASN A 168 5.28 2.96 -19.31
N MET A 169 5.75 3.60 -18.23
CA MET A 169 6.10 2.97 -16.97
C MET A 169 5.12 3.38 -15.86
N PRO A 170 4.89 2.51 -14.86
CA PRO A 170 4.25 2.92 -13.62
C PRO A 170 5.03 4.03 -12.92
N GLY A 171 4.32 4.88 -12.18
CA GLY A 171 4.96 5.94 -11.40
C GLY A 171 5.81 5.42 -10.25
N ASN A 172 6.77 6.22 -9.79
CA ASN A 172 7.69 5.86 -8.71
C ASN A 172 6.99 5.37 -7.42
N GLY A 173 5.78 5.88 -7.14
CA GLY A 173 4.95 5.43 -6.02
C GLY A 173 4.60 3.94 -6.06
N PHE A 174 4.39 3.37 -7.25
CA PHE A 174 4.14 1.94 -7.43
C PHE A 174 5.35 1.10 -7.01
N PHE A 175 6.55 1.43 -7.47
CA PHE A 175 7.76 0.70 -7.11
C PHE A 175 8.11 0.83 -5.62
N LYS A 176 7.90 2.01 -5.02
CA LYS A 176 8.02 2.21 -3.57
C LYS A 176 7.06 1.32 -2.79
N LEU A 177 5.79 1.23 -3.24
CA LEU A 177 4.80 0.34 -2.64
C LEU A 177 5.23 -1.13 -2.78
N ALA A 178 5.63 -1.56 -3.97
CA ALA A 178 6.04 -2.94 -4.22
C ALA A 178 7.22 -3.37 -3.33
N ARG A 179 8.18 -2.46 -3.08
CA ARG A 179 9.28 -2.69 -2.12
C ARG A 179 8.78 -2.82 -0.68
N ARG A 180 7.88 -1.92 -0.26
CA ARG A 180 7.28 -1.96 1.09
C ARG A 180 6.47 -3.23 1.35
N LEU A 181 5.81 -3.76 0.32
CA LEU A 181 5.06 -5.02 0.39
C LEU A 181 5.96 -6.26 0.28
N GLY A 182 7.26 -6.11 0.01
CA GLY A 182 8.17 -7.24 -0.19
C GLY A 182 7.99 -7.97 -1.52
N ALA A 183 7.14 -7.45 -2.43
CA ALA A 183 6.93 -8.00 -3.77
C ALA A 183 8.09 -7.69 -4.73
N TYR A 184 8.90 -6.66 -4.42
CA TYR A 184 9.97 -6.17 -5.28
C TYR A 184 11.21 -5.77 -4.48
N THR A 185 12.40 -6.10 -5.00
CA THR A 185 13.68 -5.83 -4.32
C THR A 185 14.33 -4.50 -4.68
N GLY A 186 13.88 -3.81 -5.73
CA GLY A 186 14.49 -2.56 -6.17
C GLY A 186 15.64 -2.70 -7.17
N ARG A 187 15.93 -3.90 -7.69
CA ARG A 187 17.06 -4.14 -8.60
C ARG A 187 16.83 -3.67 -10.03
N ASP A 188 15.71 -4.03 -10.63
CA ASP A 188 15.35 -3.67 -12.01
C ASP A 188 13.85 -3.35 -12.08
N ASP A 189 13.53 -2.06 -12.17
CA ASP A 189 12.15 -1.57 -12.19
C ASP A 189 11.43 -2.01 -13.50
N PHE A 190 12.16 -2.09 -14.62
CA PHE A 190 11.59 -2.49 -15.91
C PHE A 190 11.28 -3.98 -15.92
N GLU A 191 12.23 -4.83 -15.52
CA GLU A 191 12.02 -6.26 -15.41
C GLU A 191 10.85 -6.57 -14.47
N PHE A 192 10.84 -5.97 -13.27
CA PHE A 192 9.73 -6.15 -12.33
C PHE A 192 8.39 -5.72 -12.91
N PHE A 193 8.33 -4.56 -13.56
CA PHE A 193 7.11 -4.07 -14.21
C PHE A 193 6.53 -5.09 -15.19
N ILE A 194 7.35 -5.61 -16.11
CA ILE A 194 6.86 -6.55 -17.13
C ILE A 194 6.40 -7.87 -16.50
N HIS A 195 7.17 -8.38 -15.54
CA HIS A 195 6.79 -9.61 -14.82
C HIS A 195 5.48 -9.45 -14.06
N GLU A 196 5.31 -8.33 -13.35
CA GLU A 196 4.11 -8.08 -12.55
C GLU A 196 2.89 -7.80 -13.43
N LEU A 197 3.06 -7.04 -14.53
CA LEU A 197 2.00 -6.79 -15.51
C LEU A 197 1.49 -8.10 -16.13
N LYS A 198 2.41 -9.01 -16.47
CA LYS A 198 2.05 -10.34 -16.97
C LYS A 198 1.24 -11.13 -15.94
N ARG A 199 1.67 -11.14 -14.67
CA ARG A 199 0.93 -11.84 -13.59
C ARG A 199 -0.48 -11.29 -13.44
N VAL A 200 -0.66 -9.97 -13.46
CA VAL A 200 -1.97 -9.31 -13.40
C VAL A 200 -2.85 -9.73 -14.59
N HIS A 201 -2.34 -9.64 -15.81
CA HIS A 201 -3.09 -10.03 -17.01
C HIS A 201 -3.48 -11.51 -17.00
N ASP A 202 -2.59 -12.40 -16.57
CA ASP A 202 -2.88 -13.84 -16.47
C ASP A 202 -3.95 -14.13 -15.40
N HIS A 203 -3.85 -13.48 -14.24
CA HIS A 203 -4.80 -13.64 -13.13
C HIS A 203 -6.23 -13.24 -13.55
N TRP A 204 -6.38 -12.04 -14.13
CA TRP A 204 -7.69 -11.49 -14.44
C TRP A 204 -8.30 -12.02 -15.75
N ALA A 205 -7.48 -12.51 -16.69
CA ALA A 205 -7.99 -13.19 -17.89
C ALA A 205 -8.61 -14.56 -17.56
N ALA A 206 -8.10 -15.28 -16.55
CA ALA A 206 -8.60 -16.60 -16.16
C ALA A 206 -9.98 -16.55 -15.46
N THR A 207 -10.29 -15.44 -14.80
CA THR A 207 -11.56 -15.25 -14.07
C THR A 207 -12.79 -15.21 -14.97
N LYS A 208 -12.66 -14.78 -16.24
CA LYS A 208 -13.80 -14.68 -17.17
C LYS A 208 -14.27 -16.05 -17.69
N SER A 209 -13.48 -17.10 -17.50
CA SER A 209 -13.78 -18.46 -17.97
C SER A 209 -14.52 -19.34 -16.96
N VAL A 210 -14.77 -18.87 -15.73
CA VAL A 210 -15.31 -19.71 -14.63
C VAL A 210 -16.81 -19.54 -14.39
N GLU A 211 -17.49 -18.56 -15.01
CA GLU A 211 -18.93 -18.34 -14.80
C GLU A 211 -19.87 -19.24 -15.62
N THR A 212 -19.35 -20.22 -16.38
CA THR A 212 -20.19 -21.24 -17.03
C THR A 212 -19.58 -22.65 -16.95
N SER A 213 -19.77 -23.35 -15.83
CA SER A 213 -19.89 -24.81 -15.82
C SER A 213 -20.31 -25.32 -14.45
N ASP A 214 -21.50 -25.93 -14.41
CA ASP A 214 -21.99 -26.80 -13.34
C ASP A 214 -20.99 -27.94 -13.02
N PRO A 215 -21.07 -28.54 -11.81
CA PRO A 215 -20.08 -29.50 -11.32
C PRO A 215 -20.17 -30.85 -12.04
N VAL A 216 -19.03 -31.30 -12.61
CA VAL A 216 -18.87 -32.65 -13.16
C VAL A 216 -18.38 -33.61 -12.06
N PRO A 217 -18.89 -34.86 -11.98
CA PRO A 217 -18.59 -35.77 -10.88
C PRO A 217 -17.19 -36.39 -11.02
N VAL A 218 -16.53 -36.56 -9.87
CA VAL A 218 -15.27 -37.26 -9.70
C VAL A 218 -15.46 -38.76 -9.99
N LYS A 219 -14.59 -39.35 -10.83
CA LYS A 219 -14.36 -40.80 -10.89
C LYS A 219 -12.95 -41.12 -10.42
N GLU A 220 -12.86 -42.09 -9.52
CA GLU A 220 -11.65 -42.67 -8.93
C GLU A 220 -11.00 -43.74 -9.85
N GLY A 221 -9.69 -43.96 -9.65
CA GLY A 221 -8.88 -45.08 -10.15
C GLY A 221 -8.15 -44.79 -11.47
N GLU A 222 -6.88 -45.18 -11.73
CA GLU A 222 -5.95 -46.16 -11.16
C GLU A 222 -4.51 -45.86 -11.65
N GLY A 223 -3.49 -46.42 -10.98
CA GLY A 223 -2.29 -46.97 -11.66
C GLY A 223 -0.96 -46.18 -11.60
N ILE A 224 0.02 -46.73 -10.88
CA ILE A 224 1.43 -46.28 -10.78
C ILE A 224 2.33 -47.10 -11.72
N GLN A 225 3.49 -46.52 -12.11
CA GLN A 225 4.85 -47.13 -12.34
C GLN A 225 5.40 -46.93 -13.78
N PRO A 226 6.74 -46.90 -14.02
CA PRO A 226 7.50 -45.68 -14.33
C PRO A 226 8.35 -45.81 -15.61
N THR A 227 9.17 -44.81 -15.98
CA THR A 227 10.54 -44.98 -16.54
C THR A 227 11.21 -43.61 -16.72
N GLY A 228 12.50 -43.53 -16.40
CA GLY A 228 13.32 -42.32 -16.57
C GLY A 228 13.67 -42.01 -18.03
N THR A 229 14.21 -40.83 -18.31
CA THR A 229 15.66 -40.55 -18.46
C THR A 229 15.85 -39.06 -18.85
N THR A 230 16.91 -38.44 -18.32
CA THR A 230 17.60 -37.23 -18.82
C THR A 230 16.84 -35.90 -18.81
N GLN A 231 16.69 -35.32 -17.60
CA GLN A 231 16.64 -33.87 -17.41
C GLN A 231 18.04 -33.33 -17.69
N ASP A 232 18.15 -32.39 -18.63
CA ASP A 232 19.17 -31.31 -18.67
C ASP A 232 19.15 -30.58 -20.03
N ALA A 233 18.62 -31.18 -21.11
CA ALA A 233 18.44 -30.50 -22.40
C ALA A 233 17.08 -29.79 -22.59
N GLN A 234 16.11 -30.03 -21.69
CA GLN A 234 14.77 -29.42 -21.76
C GLN A 234 14.68 -28.05 -21.08
N ALA A 235 15.57 -27.73 -20.12
CA ALA A 235 15.55 -26.45 -19.41
C ALA A 235 15.88 -25.27 -20.34
N GLU A 236 16.91 -25.39 -21.19
CA GLU A 236 17.34 -24.31 -22.09
C GLU A 236 16.41 -24.08 -23.30
N ARG A 237 15.69 -25.14 -23.72
CA ARG A 237 14.68 -25.04 -24.79
C ARG A 237 13.38 -24.41 -24.28
N ASN A 238 13.04 -24.66 -23.02
CA ASN A 238 11.89 -24.03 -22.36
C ASN A 238 12.12 -22.53 -22.13
N ASP A 239 13.35 -22.12 -21.82
CA ASP A 239 13.68 -20.70 -21.63
C ASP A 239 13.55 -19.90 -22.92
N ARG A 240 14.07 -20.38 -24.06
CA ARG A 240 13.88 -19.68 -25.35
C ARG A 240 12.40 -19.55 -25.74
N GLY A 241 11.57 -20.57 -25.47
CA GLY A 241 10.12 -20.50 -25.68
C GLY A 241 9.40 -19.56 -24.71
N ARG A 242 9.92 -19.41 -23.49
CA ARG A 242 9.44 -18.46 -22.47
C ARG A 242 9.77 -17.02 -22.84
N TRP A 243 11.03 -16.76 -23.23
CA TRP A 243 11.50 -15.47 -23.71
C TRP A 243 10.80 -15.07 -25.01
N ASN A 244 10.59 -15.98 -25.96
CA ASN A 244 9.88 -15.64 -27.20
C ASN A 244 8.40 -15.27 -26.94
N ARG A 245 7.72 -15.98 -26.03
CA ARG A 245 6.36 -15.62 -25.58
C ARG A 245 6.34 -14.30 -24.80
N PHE A 246 7.38 -14.03 -24.03
CA PHE A 246 7.57 -12.78 -23.29
C PHE A 246 7.81 -11.58 -24.22
N PHE A 247 8.68 -11.72 -25.23
CA PHE A 247 8.91 -10.69 -26.25
C PHE A 247 7.67 -10.46 -27.13
N THR A 248 6.93 -11.52 -27.45
CA THR A 248 5.65 -11.42 -28.17
C THR A 248 4.60 -10.68 -27.33
N TYR A 249 4.52 -10.99 -26.04
CA TYR A 249 3.64 -10.29 -25.09
C TYR A 249 4.04 -8.81 -24.99
N LEU A 250 5.32 -8.51 -24.80
CA LEU A 250 5.88 -7.16 -24.81
C LEU A 250 5.54 -6.39 -26.08
N ALA A 251 5.71 -7.00 -27.26
CA ALA A 251 5.41 -6.39 -28.55
C ALA A 251 3.91 -6.10 -28.71
N ASN A 252 3.04 -6.98 -28.21
CA ASN A 252 1.60 -6.80 -28.25
C ASN A 252 1.12 -5.71 -27.28
N VAL A 253 1.68 -5.66 -26.06
CA VAL A 253 1.43 -4.59 -25.09
C VAL A 253 1.92 -3.26 -25.67
N TRP A 254 3.12 -3.21 -26.26
CA TRP A 254 3.65 -2.00 -26.89
C TRP A 254 2.82 -1.52 -28.11
N ARG A 255 2.25 -2.43 -28.91
CA ARG A 255 1.31 -2.05 -29.99
C ARG A 255 0.03 -1.44 -29.44
N ALA A 256 -0.55 -2.03 -28.39
CA ALA A 256 -1.79 -1.55 -27.79
C ALA A 256 -1.64 -0.14 -27.18
N VAL A 257 -0.44 0.19 -26.69
CA VAL A 257 -0.14 1.51 -26.11
C VAL A 257 0.09 2.58 -27.18
N ARG A 258 0.72 2.26 -28.34
CA ARG A 258 0.91 3.23 -29.44
C ARG A 258 -0.33 3.51 -30.28
N GLY A 259 -1.33 2.62 -30.28
CA GLY A 259 -2.53 2.76 -31.11
C GLY A 259 -3.58 3.77 -30.62
N LYS A 260 -3.30 4.54 -29.56
CA LYS A 260 -4.21 5.51 -28.94
C LYS A 260 -3.76 6.98 -29.12
N THR A 261 -3.02 7.29 -30.18
CA THR A 261 -2.72 8.66 -30.60
C THR A 261 -3.85 9.24 -31.43
#